data_AF-A0A7K6SC13-F1
#
_entry.id   AF-A0A7K6SC13-F1
#
_cell.length_a   1.000
_cell.length_b   1.000
_cell.length_c   1.000
_cell.angle_alpha   90.00
_cell.angle_beta   90.00
_cell.angle_gamma   90.00
#
_symmetry.space_group_name_H-M   'P 1'
#
loop_
_entity.id
_entity.type
_entity.pdbx_description
1 polymer ?
#
loop_
_entity_poly.entity_id
_entity_poly.type
_entity_poly.pdbx_seq_one_letter_code
_entity_poly.pdbx_strand_id
1 'polypeptide(L)'
;VARRLSLRKHPECCSMAGGKAIEHLAQTGNRQQHTFRLPMQRYRNCDFSFTGLQTMVNKAIIQKEKEEGIQEGEILSCVKDIAAAAQHAVAAHIIQRTYRAMLFCIKNSILPSKNATLVVSGGVASNQYIRKGLQALADANDFAFLCPPPRLCTDNGVMIAWNGIERLRAGLGVLHSTDGIHYEPK
;
A
#
# COMPACT_ATOMS: atom_id res chain seq x y z
N VAL A 1 9.82 5.03 5.82
CA VAL A 1 9.96 6.32 5.11
C VAL A 1 9.49 7.49 5.97
N ALA A 2 8.20 7.67 6.25
CA ALA A 2 7.68 8.81 7.03
C ALA A 2 8.42 9.09 8.35
N ARG A 3 8.72 8.04 9.13
CA ARG A 3 9.51 8.16 10.37
C ARG A 3 10.93 8.66 10.11
N ARG A 4 11.59 8.17 9.04
CA ARG A 4 12.97 8.52 8.70
C ARG A 4 13.11 9.92 8.11
N LEU A 5 12.03 10.42 7.50
CA LEU A 5 11.88 11.81 7.08
C LEU A 5 11.43 12.75 8.21
N SER A 6 11.35 12.26 9.45
CA SER A 6 10.98 13.07 10.62
C SER A 6 9.61 13.75 10.49
N LEU A 7 8.67 13.19 9.72
CA LEU A 7 7.42 13.89 9.35
C LEU A 7 6.53 14.26 10.55
N ARG A 8 6.71 13.63 11.71
CA ARG A 8 6.00 14.04 12.94
C ARG A 8 6.41 15.43 13.43
N LYS A 9 7.61 15.90 13.08
CA LYS A 9 8.09 17.25 13.39
C LYS A 9 7.69 18.26 12.31
N HIS A 10 7.20 17.80 11.15
CA HIS A 10 6.79 18.69 10.06
C HIS A 10 5.49 19.41 10.45
N PRO A 11 5.41 20.76 10.34
CA PRO A 11 4.27 21.55 10.81
C PRO A 11 2.93 21.07 10.26
N GLU A 12 2.88 20.71 8.98
CA GLU A 12 1.67 20.25 8.31
C GLU A 12 1.29 18.78 8.61
N CYS A 13 2.20 17.97 9.16
CA CYS A 13 2.03 16.50 9.21
C CYS A 13 2.04 15.91 10.63
N CYS A 14 2.23 16.73 11.67
CA CYS A 14 2.45 16.28 13.04
C CYS A 14 1.35 15.34 13.59
N SER A 15 0.10 15.55 13.19
CA SER A 15 -1.07 14.76 13.61
C SER A 15 -1.51 13.70 12.59
N MET A 16 -0.79 13.56 11.47
CA MET A 16 -1.15 12.63 10.39
C MET A 16 -0.52 11.24 10.59
N ALA A 17 -1.26 10.20 10.19
CA ALA A 17 -0.69 8.87 10.02
C ALA A 17 0.40 8.91 8.92
N GLY A 18 1.45 8.08 9.05
CA GLY A 18 2.63 8.16 8.19
C GLY A 18 2.35 8.05 6.69
N GLY A 19 1.41 7.18 6.28
CA GLY A 19 1.01 7.07 4.87
C GLY A 19 0.31 8.33 4.34
N LYS A 20 -0.57 8.92 5.17
CA LYS A 20 -1.27 10.18 4.84
C LYS A 20 -0.30 11.37 4.79
N ALA A 21 0.67 11.43 5.70
CA ALA A 21 1.70 12.46 5.71
C ALA A 21 2.55 12.42 4.43
N ILE A 22 2.97 11.23 4.00
CA ILE A 22 3.70 11.05 2.73
C ILE A 22 2.86 11.52 1.56
N GLU A 23 1.60 11.11 1.50
CA GLU A 23 0.69 11.52 0.42
C GLU A 23 0.47 13.01 0.35
N HIS A 24 0.25 13.65 1.50
CA HIS A 24 0.05 15.09 1.60
C HIS A 24 1.26 15.86 1.05
N LEU A 25 2.46 15.53 1.50
CA LEU A 25 3.68 16.20 1.03
C LEU A 25 4.00 15.92 -0.44
N ALA A 26 3.74 14.69 -0.90
CA ALA A 26 3.98 14.27 -2.26
C ALA A 26 3.15 15.04 -3.31
N GLN A 27 2.01 15.63 -2.93
CA GLN A 27 1.19 16.44 -3.83
C GLN A 27 1.94 17.64 -4.41
N THR A 28 2.88 18.20 -3.64
CA THR A 28 3.66 19.38 -4.02
C THR A 28 5.13 19.05 -4.26
N GLY A 29 5.51 17.77 -4.17
CA GLY A 29 6.87 17.29 -4.44
C GLY A 29 7.06 16.84 -5.88
N ASN A 30 8.28 16.97 -6.38
CA ASN A 30 8.69 16.48 -7.68
C ASN A 30 9.25 15.04 -7.58
N ARG A 31 8.44 14.06 -7.99
CA ARG A 31 8.82 12.64 -8.02
C ARG A 31 10.02 12.31 -8.93
N GLN A 32 10.43 13.19 -9.83
CA GLN A 32 11.54 12.95 -10.76
C GLN A 32 12.91 13.28 -10.16
N GLN A 33 12.96 14.05 -9.06
CA GLN A 33 14.21 14.42 -8.38
C GLN A 33 14.95 13.22 -7.78
N HIS A 34 14.21 12.16 -7.44
CA HIS A 34 14.78 10.91 -6.95
C HIS A 34 14.15 9.73 -7.70
N THR A 35 15.00 8.88 -8.28
CA THR A 35 14.52 7.65 -8.94
C THR A 35 14.93 6.44 -8.11
N PHE A 36 13.94 5.69 -7.65
CA PHE A 36 14.14 4.44 -6.93
C PHE A 36 13.83 3.25 -7.83
N ARG A 37 14.74 2.28 -7.89
CA ARG A 37 14.53 1.06 -8.67
C ARG A 37 13.39 0.25 -8.07
N LEU A 38 12.54 -0.31 -8.91
CA LEU A 38 11.47 -1.19 -8.43
C LEU A 38 12.04 -2.56 -8.06
N PRO A 39 11.69 -3.11 -6.89
CA PRO A 39 12.16 -4.43 -6.50
C PRO A 39 11.45 -5.53 -7.28
N MET A 40 12.04 -6.73 -7.25
CA MET A 40 11.45 -7.97 -7.76
C MET A 40 11.10 -8.02 -9.27
N GLN A 41 11.59 -7.10 -10.11
CA GLN A 41 11.26 -7.05 -11.54
C GLN A 41 11.59 -8.34 -12.31
N ARG A 42 12.60 -9.10 -11.85
CA ARG A 42 13.06 -10.35 -12.49
C ARG A 42 12.27 -11.60 -12.05
N TYR A 43 11.52 -11.53 -10.95
CA TYR A 43 10.86 -12.70 -10.38
C TYR A 43 9.50 -12.93 -10.99
N ARG A 44 9.22 -14.19 -11.35
CA ARG A 44 7.98 -14.58 -12.04
C ARG A 44 6.78 -14.83 -11.11
N ASN A 45 6.94 -14.67 -9.80
CA ASN A 45 5.89 -14.80 -8.78
C ASN A 45 5.02 -13.53 -8.65
N CYS A 46 4.08 -13.56 -7.68
CA CYS A 46 3.15 -12.48 -7.37
C CYS A 46 3.48 -11.76 -6.04
N ASP A 47 4.54 -12.18 -5.34
CA ASP A 47 4.94 -11.68 -4.03
C ASP A 47 5.30 -10.18 -4.03
N PHE A 48 5.29 -9.55 -2.86
CA PHE A 48 5.73 -8.16 -2.69
C PHE A 48 7.02 -8.11 -1.85
N SER A 49 7.86 -7.11 -2.11
CA SER A 49 9.02 -6.80 -1.25
C SER A 49 9.20 -5.30 -1.21
N PHE A 50 9.20 -4.74 -0.01
CA PHE A 50 9.38 -3.31 0.22
C PHE A 50 10.72 -2.98 0.90
N THR A 51 11.41 -3.99 1.45
CA THR A 51 12.68 -3.81 2.19
C THR A 51 13.76 -3.17 1.32
N GLY A 52 13.92 -3.64 0.08
CA GLY A 52 14.91 -3.06 -0.84
C GLY A 52 14.60 -1.59 -1.15
N LEU A 53 13.32 -1.26 -1.37
CA LEU A 53 12.87 0.10 -1.63
C LEU A 53 13.09 1.00 -0.40
N GLN A 54 12.74 0.52 0.79
CA GLN A 54 13.00 1.22 2.05
C GLN A 54 14.49 1.52 2.23
N THR A 55 15.37 0.56 1.97
CA THR A 55 16.81 0.75 2.05
C THR A 55 17.31 1.81 1.05
N MET A 56 16.81 1.81 -0.19
CA MET A 56 17.18 2.82 -1.18
C MET A 56 16.72 4.22 -0.77
N VAL A 57 15.49 4.35 -0.28
CA VAL A 57 14.96 5.62 0.22
C VAL A 57 15.76 6.12 1.42
N ASN A 58 16.05 5.25 2.39
CA ASN A 58 16.86 5.61 3.55
C ASN A 58 18.28 6.06 3.16
N LYS A 59 18.91 5.40 2.18
CA LYS A 59 20.21 5.83 1.66
C LYS A 59 20.16 7.22 1.01
N ALA A 60 19.12 7.52 0.24
CA ALA A 60 18.92 8.84 -0.33
C ALA A 60 18.72 9.92 0.74
N ILE A 61 17.97 9.61 1.81
CA ILE A 61 17.79 10.51 2.96
C ILE A 61 19.14 10.78 3.64
N ILE A 62 19.88 9.74 4.01
CA ILE A 62 21.20 9.87 4.67
C ILE A 62 22.16 10.70 3.83
N GLN A 63 22.16 10.49 2.51
CA GLN A 63 23.00 11.26 1.60
C GLN A 63 22.62 12.74 1.61
N LYS A 64 21.32 13.05 1.58
CA LYS A 64 20.84 14.44 1.64
C LYS A 64 21.09 15.10 2.99
N GLU A 65 20.99 14.37 4.09
CA GLU A 65 21.34 14.90 5.41
C GLU A 65 22.80 15.33 5.49
N LYS A 66 23.71 14.52 4.91
CA LYS A 66 25.14 14.87 4.81
C LYS A 66 25.38 16.09 3.91
N GLU A 67 24.68 16.19 2.79
CA GLU A 67 24.79 17.33 1.86
C GLU A 67 24.29 18.64 2.49
N GLU A 68 23.21 18.58 3.26
CA GLU A 68 22.63 19.73 3.97
C GLU A 68 23.32 20.03 5.30
N GLY A 69 24.20 19.14 5.78
CA GLY A 69 24.91 19.28 7.05
C GLY A 69 24.01 19.14 8.29
N ILE A 70 22.87 18.46 8.16
CA ILE A 70 21.89 18.28 9.24
C ILE A 70 22.02 16.90 9.90
N GLN A 71 21.54 16.79 11.13
CA GLN A 71 21.53 15.53 11.88
C GLN A 71 20.28 14.69 11.58
N GLU A 72 20.37 13.38 11.84
CA GLU A 72 19.20 12.50 11.76
C GLU A 72 18.10 12.99 12.70
N GLY A 73 16.87 13.06 12.18
CA GLY A 73 15.72 13.53 12.94
C GLY A 73 15.37 15.00 12.68
N GLU A 74 16.18 15.71 11.89
CA GLU A 74 15.82 17.03 11.34
C GLU A 74 14.99 16.88 10.06
N ILE A 75 14.40 17.98 9.59
CA ILE A 75 13.57 17.99 8.37
C ILE A 75 14.45 18.42 7.21
N LEU A 76 14.56 17.54 6.20
CA LEU A 76 15.25 17.84 4.94
C LEU A 76 14.53 18.92 4.15
N SER A 77 15.29 19.79 3.50
CA SER A 77 14.74 20.78 2.55
C SER A 77 13.96 20.12 1.41
N CYS A 78 14.43 18.96 0.93
CA CYS A 78 13.86 18.17 -0.15
C CYS A 78 12.84 17.10 0.31
N VAL A 79 12.29 17.22 1.54
CA VAL A 79 11.38 16.22 2.12
C VAL A 79 10.17 15.88 1.23
N LYS A 80 9.62 16.89 0.55
CA LYS A 80 8.46 16.74 -0.36
C LYS A 80 8.81 15.91 -1.59
N ASP A 81 9.98 16.14 -2.17
CA ASP A 81 10.47 15.42 -3.35
C ASP A 81 10.77 13.95 -3.02
N ILE A 82 11.40 13.69 -1.88
CA ILE A 82 11.65 12.31 -1.41
C ILE A 82 10.30 11.61 -1.12
N ALA A 83 9.34 12.30 -0.50
CA ALA A 83 8.01 11.75 -0.27
C ALA A 83 7.30 11.38 -1.59
N ALA A 84 7.33 12.28 -2.59
CA ALA A 84 6.75 12.06 -3.91
C ALA A 84 7.40 10.89 -4.65
N ALA A 85 8.74 10.84 -4.68
CA ALA A 85 9.49 9.77 -5.32
C ALA A 85 9.28 8.41 -4.62
N ALA A 86 9.26 8.39 -3.29
CA ALA A 86 9.03 7.18 -2.52
C ALA A 86 7.59 6.65 -2.73
N GLN A 87 6.58 7.53 -2.68
CA GLN A 87 5.20 7.15 -2.97
C GLN A 87 5.05 6.62 -4.39
N HIS A 88 5.66 7.28 -5.36
CA HIS A 88 5.65 6.83 -6.75
C HIS A 88 6.26 5.43 -6.91
N ALA A 89 7.42 5.18 -6.31
CA ALA A 89 8.07 3.88 -6.38
C ALA A 89 7.27 2.77 -5.68
N VAL A 90 6.66 3.06 -4.52
CA VAL A 90 5.76 2.13 -3.83
C VAL A 90 4.54 1.82 -4.69
N ALA A 91 3.88 2.85 -5.24
CA ALA A 91 2.70 2.70 -6.08
C ALA A 91 3.02 1.89 -7.34
N ALA A 92 4.11 2.22 -8.03
CA ALA A 92 4.54 1.51 -9.23
C ALA A 92 4.86 0.04 -8.94
N HIS A 93 5.52 -0.26 -7.82
CA HIS A 93 5.74 -1.64 -7.38
C HIS A 93 4.40 -2.35 -7.14
N ILE A 94 3.48 -1.74 -6.40
CA ILE A 94 2.16 -2.34 -6.12
C ILE A 94 1.41 -2.64 -7.43
N ILE A 95 1.30 -1.67 -8.31
CA ILE A 95 0.62 -1.80 -9.62
C ILE A 95 1.28 -2.91 -10.45
N GLN A 96 2.61 -2.94 -10.53
CA GLN A 96 3.33 -3.97 -11.27
C GLN A 96 3.04 -5.38 -10.74
N ARG A 97 3.04 -5.56 -9.41
CA ARG A 97 2.79 -6.87 -8.79
C ARG A 97 1.33 -7.29 -8.89
N THR A 98 0.39 -6.35 -8.74
CA THR A 98 -1.04 -6.60 -8.97
C THR A 98 -1.30 -7.02 -10.41
N TYR A 99 -0.70 -6.35 -11.39
CA TYR A 99 -0.83 -6.72 -12.80
C TYR A 99 -0.33 -8.15 -13.06
N ARG A 100 0.82 -8.53 -12.48
CA ARG A 100 1.33 -9.90 -12.57
C ARG A 100 0.34 -10.93 -12.01
N ALA A 101 -0.30 -10.62 -10.88
CA ALA A 101 -1.31 -11.49 -10.30
C ALA A 101 -2.55 -11.61 -11.19
N MET A 102 -3.01 -10.51 -11.80
CA MET A 102 -4.11 -10.54 -12.78
C MET A 102 -3.77 -11.47 -13.96
N LEU A 103 -2.59 -11.30 -14.56
CA LEU A 103 -2.13 -12.16 -15.65
C LEU A 103 -2.03 -13.63 -15.24
N PHE A 104 -1.53 -13.91 -14.04
CA PHE A 104 -1.47 -15.27 -13.50
C PHE A 104 -2.87 -15.88 -13.38
N CYS A 105 -3.84 -15.14 -12.83
CA CYS A 105 -5.21 -15.62 -12.67
C CYS A 105 -5.89 -15.89 -14.02
N ILE A 106 -5.73 -14.99 -14.99
CA ILE A 106 -6.29 -15.15 -16.34
C ILE A 106 -5.68 -16.39 -17.02
N LYS A 107 -4.35 -16.51 -17.00
CA LYS A 107 -3.63 -17.61 -17.67
C LYS A 107 -4.00 -18.98 -17.11
N ASN A 108 -4.28 -19.07 -15.81
CA ASN A 108 -4.62 -20.31 -15.14
C ASN A 108 -6.14 -20.51 -14.99
N SER A 109 -6.96 -19.70 -15.66
CA SER A 109 -8.43 -19.78 -15.59
C SER A 109 -8.99 -19.74 -14.15
N ILE A 110 -8.30 -19.04 -13.23
CA ILE A 110 -8.72 -18.85 -11.83
C ILE A 110 -9.85 -17.82 -11.76
N LEU A 111 -9.76 -16.79 -12.61
CA LEU A 111 -10.76 -15.74 -12.74
C LEU A 111 -11.41 -15.83 -14.12
N PRO A 112 -12.67 -15.37 -14.27
CA PRO A 112 -13.31 -15.29 -15.57
C PRO A 112 -12.50 -14.38 -16.51
N SER A 113 -12.51 -14.71 -17.80
CA SER A 113 -11.79 -13.95 -18.83
C SER A 113 -12.37 -12.56 -19.09
N LYS A 114 -13.57 -12.26 -18.57
CA LYS A 114 -14.25 -10.97 -18.63
C LYS A 114 -14.96 -10.69 -17.31
N ASN A 115 -15.18 -9.41 -17.00
CA ASN A 115 -15.95 -8.94 -15.84
C ASN A 115 -15.37 -9.37 -14.48
N ALA A 116 -14.07 -9.69 -14.40
CA ALA A 116 -13.40 -9.87 -13.12
C ALA A 116 -13.37 -8.54 -12.36
N THR A 117 -13.37 -8.58 -11.03
CA THR A 117 -13.34 -7.37 -10.20
C THR A 117 -12.03 -7.31 -9.40
N LEU A 118 -11.31 -6.20 -9.52
CA LEU A 118 -10.21 -5.84 -8.64
C LEU A 118 -10.77 -5.09 -7.44
N VAL A 119 -10.78 -5.75 -6.28
CA VAL A 119 -11.13 -5.13 -5.00
C VAL A 119 -9.85 -4.70 -4.27
N VAL A 120 -9.78 -3.43 -3.86
CA VAL A 120 -8.63 -2.88 -3.11
C VAL A 120 -9.13 -2.32 -1.78
N SER A 121 -8.67 -2.90 -0.67
CA SER A 121 -8.99 -2.49 0.70
C SER A 121 -7.71 -2.29 1.53
N GLY A 122 -7.84 -1.91 2.80
CA GLY A 122 -6.69 -1.62 3.67
C GLY A 122 -6.24 -0.16 3.61
N GLY A 123 -5.25 0.20 4.44
CA GLY A 123 -4.70 1.56 4.49
C GLY A 123 -4.05 2.03 3.18
N VAL A 124 -3.64 1.11 2.32
CA VAL A 124 -3.14 1.41 0.96
C VAL A 124 -4.25 1.91 0.05
N ALA A 125 -5.47 1.36 0.18
CA ALA A 125 -6.63 1.78 -0.61
C ALA A 125 -7.05 3.23 -0.30
N SER A 126 -6.74 3.71 0.91
CA SER A 126 -7.00 5.09 1.33
C SER A 126 -6.10 6.12 0.66
N ASN A 127 -4.98 5.69 0.06
CA ASN A 127 -4.06 6.57 -0.68
C ASN A 127 -4.58 6.78 -2.11
N GLN A 128 -4.97 8.00 -2.44
CA GLN A 128 -5.58 8.36 -3.73
C GLN A 128 -4.62 8.18 -4.89
N TYR A 129 -3.31 8.42 -4.71
CA TYR A 129 -2.34 8.19 -5.77
C TYR A 129 -2.26 6.71 -6.17
N ILE A 130 -2.14 5.82 -5.18
CA ILE A 130 -2.11 4.37 -5.41
C ILE A 130 -3.45 3.89 -5.97
N ARG A 131 -4.57 4.36 -5.40
CA ARG A 131 -5.93 4.04 -5.86
C ARG A 131 -6.13 4.40 -7.32
N LYS A 132 -5.74 5.61 -7.74
CA LYS A 132 -5.84 6.04 -9.15
C LYS A 132 -5.01 5.16 -10.08
N GLY A 133 -3.80 4.78 -9.68
CA GLY A 133 -2.96 3.89 -10.47
C GLY A 133 -3.52 2.47 -10.61
N LEU A 134 -4.13 1.93 -9.54
CA LEU A 134 -4.79 0.62 -9.58
C LEU A 134 -6.12 0.65 -10.34
N GLN A 135 -6.87 1.74 -10.27
CA GLN A 135 -8.05 1.97 -11.11
C GLN A 135 -7.66 1.95 -12.59
N ALA A 136 -6.65 2.74 -12.98
CA ALA A 136 -6.17 2.76 -14.36
C ALA A 136 -5.68 1.38 -14.83
N LEU A 137 -5.05 0.61 -13.95
CA LEU A 137 -4.67 -0.77 -14.23
C LEU A 137 -5.90 -1.67 -14.48
N ALA A 138 -6.93 -1.57 -13.66
CA ALA A 138 -8.15 -2.34 -13.80
C ALA A 138 -8.87 -2.00 -15.12
N ASP A 139 -9.04 -0.70 -15.40
CA ASP A 139 -9.67 -0.20 -16.63
C ASP A 139 -8.94 -0.70 -17.88
N ALA A 140 -7.60 -0.66 -17.87
CA ALA A 140 -6.78 -1.12 -18.98
C ALA A 140 -6.83 -2.64 -19.23
N ASN A 141 -7.42 -3.41 -18.32
CA ASN A 141 -7.48 -4.87 -18.41
C ASN A 141 -8.93 -5.42 -18.36
N ASP A 142 -9.95 -4.57 -18.53
CA ASP A 142 -11.37 -4.93 -18.46
C ASP A 142 -11.80 -5.52 -17.10
N PHE A 143 -11.20 -5.04 -16.01
CA PHE A 143 -11.63 -5.38 -14.65
C PHE A 143 -12.52 -4.28 -14.10
N ALA A 144 -13.61 -4.66 -13.44
CA ALA A 144 -14.31 -3.73 -12.55
C ALA A 144 -13.38 -3.35 -11.38
N PHE A 145 -13.42 -2.10 -10.94
CA PHE A 145 -12.62 -1.66 -9.80
C PHE A 145 -13.53 -1.32 -8.62
N LEU A 146 -13.24 -1.89 -7.46
CA LEU A 146 -13.96 -1.58 -6.23
C LEU A 146 -12.98 -1.23 -5.12
N CYS A 147 -13.23 -0.08 -4.49
CA CYS A 147 -12.53 0.35 -3.29
C CYS A 147 -13.60 0.67 -2.25
N PRO A 148 -13.65 -0.03 -1.10
CA PRO A 148 -14.60 0.28 -0.06
C PRO A 148 -14.40 1.69 0.50
N PRO A 149 -15.42 2.29 1.14
CA PRO A 149 -15.28 3.54 1.88
C PRO A 149 -14.13 3.45 2.90
N PRO A 150 -13.33 4.52 3.11
CA PRO A 150 -12.15 4.49 3.98
C PRO A 150 -12.42 3.95 5.39
N ARG A 151 -13.59 4.25 5.97
CA ARG A 151 -14.02 3.76 7.30
C ARG A 151 -14.13 2.22 7.39
N LEU A 152 -14.34 1.55 6.26
CA LEU A 152 -14.43 0.09 6.17
C LEU A 152 -13.09 -0.56 5.77
N CYS A 153 -12.11 0.23 5.31
CA CYS A 153 -10.80 -0.27 4.88
C CYS A 153 -9.82 -0.46 6.05
N THR A 154 -10.10 0.09 7.22
CA THR A 154 -9.32 -0.09 8.45
C THR A 154 -9.96 -1.12 9.36
N ASP A 155 -9.18 -1.78 10.22
CA ASP A 155 -9.70 -2.82 11.12
C ASP A 155 -10.88 -2.32 11.96
N ASN A 156 -12.02 -3.02 11.88
CA ASN A 156 -13.26 -2.62 12.55
C ASN A 156 -14.12 -3.84 12.92
N GLY A 157 -15.08 -3.68 13.84
CA GLY A 157 -15.97 -4.76 14.25
C GLY A 157 -16.99 -5.17 13.17
N VAL A 158 -17.32 -4.28 12.23
CA VAL A 158 -18.32 -4.52 11.18
C VAL A 158 -17.86 -5.62 10.22
N MET A 159 -16.59 -5.61 9.80
CA MET A 159 -16.06 -6.68 8.93
C MET A 159 -16.08 -8.05 9.61
N ILE A 160 -15.84 -8.10 10.93
CA ILE A 160 -15.90 -9.34 11.72
C ILE A 160 -17.33 -9.87 11.79
N ALA A 161 -18.28 -9.00 12.14
CA ALA A 161 -19.70 -9.34 12.20
C ALA A 161 -20.23 -9.81 10.83
N TRP A 162 -19.87 -9.11 9.74
CA TRP A 162 -20.28 -9.46 8.38
C TRP A 162 -19.75 -10.84 7.97
N ASN A 163 -18.47 -11.11 8.21
CA ASN A 163 -17.89 -12.44 7.96
C ASN A 163 -18.60 -13.53 8.77
N GLY A 164 -18.95 -13.26 10.04
CA GLY A 164 -19.73 -14.19 10.87
C GLY A 164 -21.11 -14.51 10.27
N ILE A 165 -21.84 -13.49 9.80
CA ILE A 165 -23.15 -13.65 9.16
C ILE A 165 -23.03 -14.48 7.87
N GLU A 166 -22.06 -14.17 7.01
CA GLU A 166 -21.85 -14.92 5.76
C GLU A 166 -21.50 -16.39 6.02
N ARG A 167 -20.65 -16.65 7.02
CA ARG A 167 -20.30 -18.01 7.43
C ARG A 167 -21.49 -18.77 8.03
N LEU A 168 -22.30 -18.11 8.85
CA LEU A 168 -23.51 -18.70 9.43
C LEU A 168 -24.51 -19.08 8.33
N ARG A 169 -24.76 -18.19 7.36
CA ARG A 169 -25.62 -18.45 6.20
C ARG A 169 -25.13 -19.61 5.34
N ALA A 170 -23.81 -19.73 5.17
CA ALA A 170 -23.20 -20.81 4.42
C ALA A 170 -23.05 -22.13 5.22
N GLY A 171 -23.36 -22.12 6.53
CA GLY A 171 -23.13 -23.28 7.41
C GLY A 171 -21.64 -23.63 7.61
N LEU A 172 -20.72 -22.67 7.45
CA LEU A 172 -19.27 -22.91 7.43
C LEU A 172 -18.57 -22.55 8.74
N GLY A 173 -18.10 -23.57 9.46
CA GLY A 173 -17.36 -23.41 10.72
C GLY A 173 -18.16 -22.67 11.79
N VAL A 174 -19.45 -22.99 11.86
CA VAL A 174 -20.33 -22.60 12.96
C VAL A 174 -20.05 -23.55 14.10
N LEU A 175 -19.62 -23.01 15.24
CA LEU A 175 -19.39 -23.78 16.46
C LEU A 175 -20.59 -23.59 17.39
N HIS A 176 -21.11 -24.69 17.91
CA HIS A 176 -22.22 -24.69 18.88
C HIS A 176 -21.73 -24.80 20.33
N SER A 177 -20.43 -25.05 20.53
CA SER A 177 -19.74 -24.99 21.82
C SER A 177 -18.45 -24.19 21.65
N THR A 178 -18.01 -23.54 22.73
CA THR A 178 -16.70 -22.91 22.82
C THR A 178 -15.59 -23.89 23.18
N ASP A 179 -15.92 -25.14 23.46
CA ASP A 179 -14.94 -26.17 23.81
C ASP A 179 -13.93 -26.37 22.66
N GLY A 180 -12.63 -26.30 22.98
CA GLY A 180 -11.56 -26.43 22.00
C GLY A 180 -11.29 -25.18 21.14
N ILE A 181 -11.98 -24.06 21.40
CA ILE A 181 -11.59 -22.76 20.81
C ILE A 181 -10.39 -22.22 21.57
N HIS A 182 -9.23 -22.26 20.93
CA HIS A 182 -7.99 -21.66 21.44
C HIS A 182 -7.60 -20.48 20.57
N TYR A 183 -7.38 -19.32 21.20
CA TYR A 183 -6.77 -18.19 20.54
C TYR A 183 -5.26 -18.40 20.49
N GLU A 184 -4.71 -18.54 19.28
CA GLU A 184 -3.27 -18.53 19.05
C GLU A 184 -2.89 -17.27 18.26
N PRO A 185 -2.17 -16.31 18.89
CA PRO A 185 -1.53 -15.25 18.13
C PRO A 185 -0.41 -15.87 17.31
N LYS A 186 -0.53 -15.82 15.98
CA LYS A 186 0.55 -16.18 15.05
C LYS A 186 1.60 -15.08 14.97
#